data_AF-A0A8H6E068-F1
#
_entry.id   AF-A0A8H6E068-F1
#
_cell.length_a   1.000
_cell.length_b   1.000
_cell.length_c   1.000
_cell.angle_alpha   90.00
_cell.angle_beta   90.00
_cell.angle_gamma   90.00
#
_symmetry.space_group_name_H-M   'P 1'
#
loop_
_entity.id
_entity.type
_entity.pdbx_description
1 polymer ?
#
loop_
_entity_poly.entity_id
_entity_poly.type
_entity_poly.pdbx_seq_one_letter_code
_entity_poly.pdbx_strand_id
1 'polypeptide(L)' 'MPVGCEKLELYDCEKDSVEEIQVEYSDAVKDLPVFGKNIGEFYELFAKGGTVDKGIGDFEQVVKMHQVIDKM' A
#
# COMPACT_ATOMS: atom_id res chain seq x y z
N MET A 1 -20.36 -7.09 8.35
CA MET A 1 -20.41 -5.61 8.35
C MET A 1 -20.26 -5.16 6.91
N PRO A 2 -20.87 -4.05 6.46
CA PRO A 2 -20.71 -3.62 5.07
C PRO A 2 -19.25 -3.26 4.81
N VAL A 3 -18.75 -3.65 3.64
CA VAL A 3 -17.38 -3.44 3.19
C VAL A 3 -17.47 -2.39 2.08
N GLY A 4 -16.88 -1.21 2.28
CA GLY A 4 -16.66 -0.24 1.23
C GLY A 4 -15.62 -0.78 0.24
N CYS A 5 -15.75 -0.46 -1.04
CA CYS A 5 -14.82 -0.91 -2.08
C CYS A 5 -14.25 0.31 -2.81
N GLU A 6 -12.93 0.41 -2.91
CA GLU A 6 -12.26 1.37 -3.80
C GLU A 6 -11.66 0.63 -5.00
N LYS A 7 -11.77 1.27 -6.17
CA LYS A 7 -11.18 0.79 -7.41
C LYS A 7 -9.76 1.32 -7.53
N LEU A 8 -8.78 0.42 -7.55
CA LEU A 8 -7.39 0.74 -7.84
C LEU A 8 -7.04 0.20 -9.23
N GLU A 9 -6.45 1.05 -10.09
CA GLU A 9 -5.94 0.62 -11.40
C GLU A 9 -4.43 0.43 -11.27
N LEU A 10 -3.96 -0.82 -11.41
CA LEU A 10 -2.56 -1.18 -11.29
C LEU A 10 -2.01 -1.51 -12.68
N TYR A 11 -1.00 -0.76 -13.14
CA TYR A 11 -0.35 -1.05 -14.42
C TYR A 11 0.77 -2.08 -14.24
N ASP A 12 0.63 -3.23 -14.90
CA ASP A 12 1.62 -4.29 -14.95
C ASP A 12 2.57 -4.05 -16.15
N CYS A 13 3.79 -3.61 -15.85
CA CYS A 13 4.81 -3.31 -16.86
C CYS A 13 5.32 -4.54 -17.62
N GLU A 14 5.19 -5.76 -17.07
CA GLU A 14 5.65 -6.99 -17.74
C GLU A 14 4.59 -7.50 -18.73
N LYS A 15 3.31 -7.30 -18.39
CA LYS A 15 2.18 -7.72 -19.22
C LYS A 15 1.64 -6.63 -20.15
N ASP A 16 2.11 -5.40 -19.99
CA ASP A 16 1.62 -4.20 -20.69
C ASP A 16 0.08 -4.07 -20.58
N SER A 17 -0.43 -4.21 -19.36
CA SER A 17 -1.87 -4.23 -19.09
C SER A 17 -2.22 -3.53 -17.79
N VAL A 18 -3.39 -2.90 -17.75
CA VAL A 18 -3.97 -2.35 -16.51
C VAL A 18 -4.89 -3.40 -15.89
N GLU A 19 -4.58 -3.82 -14.66
CA GLU A 19 -5.43 -4.68 -13.85
C GLU A 19 -6.26 -3.82 -12.89
N GLU A 20 -7.58 -4.03 -12.86
CA GLU A 20 -8.48 -3.39 -11.91
C GLU A 20 -8.55 -4.23 -10.63
N ILE A 21 -8.13 -3.65 -9.51
CA ILE A 21 -8.14 -4.29 -8.20
C ILE A 21 -9.25 -3.64 -7.37
N GLN A 22 -10.14 -4.47 -6.82
CA GLN A 22 -11.09 -4.05 -5.81
C GLN A 22 -10.45 -4.18 -4.44
N VAL A 23 -10.26 -3.06 -3.76
CA VAL A 23 -9.72 -3.05 -2.40
C VAL A 23 -10.87 -2.84 -1.43
N GLU A 24 -11.06 -3.85 -0.59
CA GLU A 24 -12.12 -3.91 0.41
C GLU A 24 -11.68 -3.18 1.69
N TYR A 25 -12.50 -2.24 2.14
CA TYR A 25 -12.31 -1.43 3.33
C TYR A 25 -13.51 -1.52 4.26
N SER A 26 -13.31 -1.39 5.57
CA SER A 26 -14.45 -1.17 6.46
C SER A 26 -15.04 0.23 6.27
N ASP A 27 -16.36 0.39 6.43
CA ASP A 27 -17.01 1.72 6.36
C ASP A 27 -16.35 2.76 7.28
N ALA A 28 -15.78 2.31 8.41
CA ALA A 28 -15.09 3.17 9.37
C ALA A 28 -13.84 3.87 8.81
N VAL A 29 -13.25 3.34 7.72
CA VAL A 29 -12.06 3.90 7.09
C VAL A 29 -12.31 4.40 5.67
N LYS A 30 -13.51 4.22 5.13
CA LYS A 30 -13.87 4.58 3.75
C LYS A 30 -13.63 6.05 3.43
N ASP A 31 -14.01 6.94 4.35
CA ASP A 31 -13.90 8.40 4.16
C ASP A 31 -12.56 8.97 4.66
N LEU A 32 -11.64 8.12 5.14
CA LEU A 32 -10.32 8.59 5.53
C LEU A 32 -9.50 9.01 4.31
N PRO A 33 -8.66 10.06 4.44
CA PRO A 33 -7.68 10.39 3.42
C PRO A 33 -6.83 9.16 3.07
N VAL A 34 -6.43 9.03 1.80
CA VAL A 34 -5.57 7.93 1.30
C VAL A 34 -4.34 7.74 2.19
N PHE A 35 -3.72 8.83 2.63
CA PHE A 35 -2.59 8.77 3.55
C PHE A 35 -2.92 8.07 4.88
N GLY A 36 -4.10 8.34 5.46
CA GLY A 36 -4.55 7.70 6.68
C GLY A 36 -4.85 6.21 6.48
N LYS A 37 -5.47 5.84 5.35
CA LYS A 37 -5.70 4.44 4.97
C LYS A 37 -4.39 3.67 4.85
N ASN A 38 -3.42 4.23 4.12
CA ASN A 38 -2.10 3.60 3.91
C ASN A 38 -1.35 3.39 5.23
N ILE A 39 -1.40 4.36 6.15
CA ILE A 39 -0.79 4.20 7.48
C ILE A 39 -1.49 3.09 8.28
N GLY A 40 -2.82 3.05 8.25
CA GLY A 40 -3.60 2.02 8.93
C GLY A 40 -3.26 0.62 8.42
N GLU A 41 -3.24 0.42 7.11
CA GLU A 41 -2.83 -0.84 6.48
C GLU A 41 -1.40 -1.22 6.85
N PHE A 42 -0.47 -0.26 6.89
CA PHE A 42 0.91 -0.51 7.30
C PHE A 42 1.01 -1.04 8.74
N TYR A 43 0.27 -0.45 9.68
CA TYR A 43 0.23 -0.94 11.07
C TYR A 43 -0.44 -2.31 11.19
N GLU A 44 -1.51 -2.57 10.45
CA GLU A 44 -2.12 -3.91 10.41
C GLU A 44 -1.16 -4.96 9.84
N LEU A 45 -0.46 -4.62 8.76
CA LEU A 45 0.52 -5.49 8.12
C LEU A 45 1.64 -5.80 9.12
N PHE A 46 2.13 -4.80 9.86
CA PHE A 46 3.14 -4.99 10.90
C PHE A 46 2.64 -5.93 12.01
N ALA A 47 1.43 -5.70 12.53
CA ALA A 47 0.82 -6.52 13.57
C ALA A 47 0.60 -7.99 13.13
N LYS A 48 0.35 -8.23 11.83
CA LYS A 48 0.19 -9.55 11.23
C LYS A 48 1.52 -10.24 10.88
N GLY A 49 2.66 -9.68 11.30
CA GLY A 49 3.99 -10.22 10.98
C GLY A 49 4.40 -9.97 9.53
N GLY A 50 4.00 -8.81 9.00
CA GLY A 50 4.42 -8.33 7.69
C GLY A 50 5.94 -8.23 7.60
N THR A 51 6.45 -8.54 6.43
CA THR A 51 7.87 -8.63 6.13
C THR A 51 8.18 -7.80 4.88
N VAL A 52 9.46 -7.68 4.56
CA VAL A 52 9.95 -6.94 3.40
C VAL A 52 9.28 -7.39 2.09
N ASP A 53 9.12 -8.70 1.90
CA ASP A 53 8.43 -9.31 0.76
C ASP A 53 6.94 -8.98 0.67
N LYS A 54 6.34 -8.46 1.74
CA LYS A 54 4.94 -8.01 1.79
C LYS A 54 4.80 -6.49 1.71
N GLY A 55 5.89 -5.75 1.50
CA GLY A 55 5.88 -4.30 1.33
C GLY A 55 6.19 -3.50 2.60
N ILE A 56 6.51 -4.13 3.73
CA ILE A 56 7.09 -3.42 4.89
C ILE A 56 8.58 -3.27 4.63
N GLY A 57 8.97 -2.17 3.98
CA GLY A 57 10.37 -1.84 3.78
C GLY A 57 11.12 -1.82 5.11
N ASP A 58 12.25 -2.52 5.17
CA ASP A 58 13.13 -2.45 6.32
C ASP A 58 13.92 -1.13 6.35
N PHE A 59 14.60 -0.87 7.47
CA PHE A 59 15.36 0.35 7.67
C PHE A 59 16.40 0.58 6.56
N GLU A 60 17.11 -0.46 6.13
CA GLU A 60 18.14 -0.32 5.11
C GLU A 60 17.56 0.02 3.74
N GLN A 61 16.43 -0.60 3.37
CA GLN A 61 15.73 -0.32 2.13
C GLN A 61 15.16 1.09 2.09
N VAL A 62 14.54 1.54 3.19
CA VAL A 62 13.99 2.90 3.28
C VAL A 62 15.11 3.95 3.20
N VAL A 63 16.26 3.70 3.84
CA VAL A 63 17.44 4.58 3.75
C VAL A 63 18.00 4.61 2.33
N LYS A 64 18.12 3.46 1.66
CA LYS A 64 18.56 3.41 0.25
C LYS A 64 17.62 4.18 -0.66
N MET A 65 16.31 4.11 -0.43
CA MET A 65 15.34 4.87 -1.21
C MET A 65 15.51 6.39 -1.03
N HIS A 66 15.77 6.88 0.19
CA HIS A 66 16.10 8.29 0.42
C HIS A 66 17.38 8.71 -0.32
N GLN A 67 18.41 7.87 -0.34
CA GLN A 67 19.64 8.17 -1.09
C GLN A 67 19.44 8.25 -2.61
N VAL A 68 18.42 7.57 -3.16
CA VAL A 68 18.05 7.68 -4.57
C VAL A 68 17.27 8.97 -4.81
N ILE A 69 16.30 9.27 -3.97
CA ILE A 69 15.47 10.48 -4.06
C ILE A 69 16.32 11.75 -3.90
N ASP A 70 17.24 11.78 -2.93
CA ASP A 70 18.13 12.94 -2.70
C ASP A 70 19.12 13.17 -3.86
N LYS A 71 19.29 12.20 -4.75
CA LYS A 71 20.14 12.29 -5.94
C LYS A 71 19.36 12.61 -7.22
N MET A 72 18.03 12.60 -7.18
CA MET A 72 17.15 13.05 -8.26
C MET A 72 16.91 14.55 -8.15
#